data_AF-A0A011QR63-F1
#
_entry.id   AF-A0A011QR63-F1
#
_cell.length_a   1.000
_cell.length_b   1.000
_cell.length_c   1.000
_cell.angle_alpha   90.00
_cell.angle_beta   90.00
_cell.angle_gamma   90.00
#
_symmetry.space_group_name_H-M   'P 1'
#
loop_
_entity.id
_entity.type
_entity.pdbx_description
1 polymer ?
#
loop_
_entity_poly.entity_id
_entity_poly.type
_entity_poly.pdbx_seq_one_letter_code
_entity_poly.pdbx_strand_id
1 'polypeptide(L)'
;MILSGVGGDELFGGYRRYLGGHYARRYRNFPAWLRSLASLVAARLPADRHAGLLNRLRLAKGFIASAGMSADERYRSYLQVLDRQAVAALLIQPPGQASDPLTRAFAAAGNDDELNRMFAVDAETQLPDDLLLLTDKMSMAVSLECRVPLLDHQLVELAASIPASVKLRDGQLKSLLKLALTDLLPDEILNRQKRGFGTPMGAWLKRELAPLLRRLLAPAVVDARGLFHSSLVARLIADHDANRIDGTDILLALLNLEVWSRVYLDRRDPADVAEELRSYVA
;
A
#
# COMPACT_ATOMS: atom_id res chain seq x y z
N MET A 1 -11.66 16.28 -19.83
CA MET A 1 -10.26 16.24 -19.39
C MET A 1 -10.19 16.69 -17.94
N ILE A 2 -9.48 15.94 -17.09
CA ILE A 2 -9.22 16.28 -15.68
C ILE A 2 -7.71 16.29 -15.41
N LEU A 3 -7.30 17.01 -14.36
CA LEU A 3 -5.92 17.03 -13.88
C LEU A 3 -5.84 16.31 -12.54
N SER A 4 -4.87 15.40 -12.43
CA SER A 4 -4.60 14.63 -11.22
C SER A 4 -3.29 15.09 -10.56
N GLY A 5 -3.28 15.08 -9.23
CA GLY A 5 -2.10 15.39 -8.41
C GLY A 5 -1.18 14.19 -8.16
N VAL A 6 -1.38 13.06 -8.85
CA VAL A 6 -0.48 11.88 -8.80
C VAL A 6 0.93 12.31 -9.23
N GLY A 7 1.95 11.78 -8.56
CA GLY A 7 3.35 12.22 -8.67
C GLY A 7 3.78 13.17 -7.55
N GLY A 8 2.83 13.91 -6.95
CA GLY A 8 3.18 14.87 -5.91
C GLY A 8 3.66 14.23 -4.59
N ASP A 9 3.21 13.02 -4.27
CA ASP A 9 3.69 12.28 -3.11
C ASP A 9 5.00 11.54 -3.40
N GLU A 10 5.13 11.00 -4.60
CA GLU A 10 6.23 10.16 -5.08
C GLU A 10 7.48 10.97 -5.41
N LEU A 11 7.33 12.20 -5.89
CA LEU A 11 8.46 13.07 -6.21
C LEU A 11 8.96 13.91 -5.01
N PHE A 12 8.03 14.31 -4.13
CA PHE A 12 8.30 15.29 -3.07
C PHE A 12 8.12 14.77 -1.65
N GLY A 13 7.97 13.45 -1.46
CA GLY A 13 7.98 12.84 -0.13
C GLY A 13 6.70 13.09 0.65
N GLY A 14 5.59 12.58 0.15
CA GLY A 14 4.27 12.78 0.77
C GLY A 14 3.69 11.60 1.56
N TYR A 15 4.33 10.43 1.50
CA TYR A 15 3.96 9.28 2.30
C TYR A 15 4.71 9.21 3.62
N ARG A 16 4.01 8.81 4.68
CA ARG A 16 4.60 8.64 6.02
C ARG A 16 5.72 7.61 6.06
N ARG A 17 5.74 6.64 5.14
CA ARG A 17 6.82 5.64 5.02
C ARG A 17 8.19 6.28 4.78
N TYR A 18 8.24 7.44 4.12
CA TYR A 18 9.47 8.20 3.88
C TYR A 18 10.10 8.78 5.16
N LEU A 19 9.30 8.91 6.23
CA LEU A 19 9.81 9.35 7.54
C LEU A 19 10.55 8.23 8.30
N GLY A 20 10.45 6.98 7.82
CA GLY A 20 11.05 5.82 8.46
C GLY A 20 12.55 6.02 8.72
N GLY A 21 13.34 6.35 7.69
CA GLY A 21 14.78 6.59 7.84
C GLY A 21 15.10 7.79 8.75
N HIS A 22 14.33 8.88 8.63
CA HIS A 22 14.51 10.10 9.42
C HIS A 22 14.37 9.85 10.93
N TYR A 23 13.35 9.08 11.33
CA TYR A 23 13.14 8.73 12.74
C TYR A 23 13.99 7.54 13.18
N ALA A 24 14.25 6.57 12.30
CA ALA A 24 15.10 5.41 12.62
C ALA A 24 16.52 5.86 13.00
N ARG A 25 17.06 6.90 12.34
CA ARG A 25 18.37 7.48 12.70
C ARG A 25 18.39 8.01 14.14
N ARG A 26 17.36 8.74 14.56
CA ARG A 26 17.22 9.21 15.96
C ARG A 26 16.97 8.06 16.92
N TYR A 27 16.17 7.08 16.53
CA TYR A 27 15.88 5.91 17.34
C TYR A 27 17.13 5.07 17.62
N ARG A 28 18.02 4.91 16.64
CA ARG A 28 19.29 4.19 16.78
C ARG A 28 20.26 4.85 17.77
N ASN A 29 20.14 6.14 18.01
CA ASN A 29 20.96 6.85 19.01
C ASN A 29 20.55 6.51 20.46
N PHE A 30 19.39 5.86 20.68
CA PHE A 30 19.01 5.41 22.01
C PHE A 30 19.75 4.12 22.42
N PRO A 31 20.12 4.00 23.71
CA PRO A 31 20.67 2.78 24.30
C PRO A 31 19.86 1.52 23.96
N ALA A 32 20.55 0.40 23.77
CA ALA A 32 19.92 -0.86 23.37
C ALA A 32 18.80 -1.32 24.32
N TRP A 33 18.96 -1.09 25.63
CA TRP A 33 17.95 -1.46 26.63
C TRP A 33 16.64 -0.69 26.48
N LEU A 34 16.70 0.60 26.12
CA LEU A 34 15.51 1.42 25.85
C LEU A 34 14.78 0.93 24.60
N ARG A 35 15.53 0.54 23.57
CA ARG A 35 14.97 -0.02 22.33
C ARG A 35 14.31 -1.38 22.60
N SER A 36 14.92 -2.25 23.40
CA SER A 36 14.34 -3.53 23.79
C SER A 36 13.06 -3.37 24.61
N LEU A 37 13.05 -2.42 25.55
CA LEU A 37 11.85 -2.08 26.33
C LEU A 37 10.73 -1.57 25.43
N ALA A 38 11.05 -0.67 24.50
CA ALA A 38 10.08 -0.14 23.54
C ALA A 38 9.47 -1.25 22.67
N SER A 39 10.27 -2.20 22.19
CA SER A 39 9.78 -3.36 21.42
C SER A 39 8.85 -4.27 22.24
N LEU A 40 9.19 -4.53 23.51
CA LEU A 40 8.35 -5.34 24.41
C LEU A 40 7.00 -4.67 24.70
N VAL A 41 7.00 -3.36 24.94
CA VAL A 41 5.78 -2.58 25.15
C VAL A 41 4.95 -2.55 23.87
N ALA A 42 5.59 -2.28 22.72
CA ALA A 42 4.92 -2.22 21.42
C ALA A 42 4.22 -3.53 21.04
N ALA A 43 4.83 -4.69 21.36
CA ALA A 43 4.24 -6.00 21.10
C ALA A 43 2.86 -6.15 21.77
N ARG A 44 2.68 -5.57 22.97
CA ARG A 44 1.46 -5.67 23.78
C ARG A 44 0.43 -4.56 23.54
N LEU A 45 0.76 -3.54 22.73
CA LEU A 45 -0.18 -2.46 22.46
C LEU A 45 -1.34 -2.94 21.56
N PRO A 46 -2.59 -2.63 21.93
CA PRO A 46 -3.74 -2.82 21.05
C PRO A 46 -3.61 -1.90 19.84
N ALA A 47 -3.95 -2.41 18.66
CA ALA A 47 -3.87 -1.68 17.40
C ALA A 47 -5.23 -1.72 16.72
N ASP A 48 -5.81 -0.55 16.49
CA ASP A 48 -7.08 -0.39 15.78
C ASP A 48 -6.96 0.78 14.80
N ARG A 49 -7.56 0.64 13.61
CA ARG A 49 -7.57 1.64 12.54
C ARG A 49 -8.65 2.72 12.74
N HIS A 50 -9.65 2.49 13.59
CA HIS A 50 -10.87 3.30 13.67
C HIS A 50 -10.88 4.35 14.79
N ALA A 51 -10.00 4.26 15.78
CA ALA A 51 -9.84 5.28 16.82
C ALA A 51 -8.53 6.06 16.68
N GLY A 52 -8.58 7.39 16.76
CA GLY A 52 -7.41 8.26 16.51
C GLY A 52 -6.18 7.93 17.37
N LEU A 53 -6.37 7.56 18.64
CA LEU A 53 -5.29 7.16 19.55
C LEU A 53 -4.74 5.76 19.20
N LEU A 54 -5.61 4.79 18.93
CA LEU A 54 -5.21 3.41 18.59
C LEU A 54 -4.48 3.36 17.23
N ASN A 55 -4.83 4.24 16.30
CA ASN A 55 -4.11 4.37 15.03
C ASN A 55 -2.68 4.89 15.26
N ARG A 56 -2.47 5.83 16.21
CA ARG A 56 -1.12 6.29 16.60
C ARG A 56 -0.30 5.17 17.23
N LEU A 57 -0.91 4.35 18.10
CA LEU A 57 -0.25 3.19 18.70
C LEU A 57 0.12 2.13 17.66
N ARG A 58 -0.76 1.86 16.69
CA ARG A 58 -0.48 0.98 15.54
C ARG A 58 0.72 1.47 14.73
N LEU A 59 0.77 2.77 14.45
CA LEU A 59 1.87 3.38 13.70
C LEU A 59 3.19 3.34 14.49
N ALA A 60 3.15 3.60 15.80
CA ALA A 60 4.30 3.47 16.67
C ALA A 60 4.80 2.03 16.74
N LYS A 61 3.89 1.06 16.86
CA LYS A 61 4.20 -0.38 16.83
C LYS A 61 4.88 -0.79 15.53
N GLY A 62 4.31 -0.39 14.38
CA GLY A 62 4.89 -0.67 13.07
C GLY A 62 6.25 -0.01 12.85
N PHE A 63 6.43 1.22 13.35
CA PHE A 63 7.74 1.89 13.31
C PHE A 63 8.78 1.17 14.19
N ILE A 64 8.44 0.83 15.44
CA ILE A 64 9.36 0.15 16.36
C ILE A 64 9.79 -1.20 15.80
N ALA A 65 8.85 -1.97 15.24
CA ALA A 65 9.14 -3.24 14.58
C ALA A 65 10.09 -3.10 13.38
N SER A 66 10.01 -1.99 12.64
CA SER A 66 10.81 -1.76 11.42
C SER A 66 12.04 -0.86 11.62
N ALA A 67 12.23 -0.27 12.80
CA ALA A 67 13.33 0.65 13.07
C ALA A 67 14.71 -0.03 13.05
N GLY A 68 14.75 -1.32 13.36
CA GLY A 68 15.96 -2.16 13.30
C GLY A 68 16.27 -2.72 11.90
N MET A 69 15.31 -2.66 10.98
CA MET A 69 15.45 -3.22 9.63
C MET A 69 16.37 -2.34 8.75
N SER A 70 16.92 -2.95 7.70
CA SER A 70 17.49 -2.20 6.58
C SER A 70 16.42 -1.31 5.91
N ALA A 71 16.85 -0.34 5.12
CA ALA A 71 15.93 0.55 4.40
C ALA A 71 14.97 -0.23 3.50
N ASP A 72 15.52 -1.17 2.72
CA ASP A 72 14.79 -1.98 1.76
C ASP A 72 13.79 -2.92 2.44
N GLU A 73 14.17 -3.56 3.55
CA GLU A 73 13.27 -4.40 4.35
C GLU A 73 12.16 -3.57 4.99
N ARG A 74 12.50 -2.40 5.55
CA ARG A 74 11.52 -1.48 6.13
C ARG A 74 10.52 -1.00 5.07
N TYR A 75 10.99 -0.63 3.88
CA TYR A 75 10.12 -0.26 2.77
C TYR A 75 9.16 -1.39 2.40
N ARG A 76 9.68 -2.62 2.22
CA ARG A 76 8.84 -3.80 1.94
C ARG A 76 7.80 -4.03 3.03
N SER A 77 8.19 -3.90 4.30
CA SER A 77 7.27 -4.09 5.43
C SER A 77 6.08 -3.11 5.41
N TYR A 78 6.25 -1.94 4.80
CA TYR A 78 5.21 -0.93 4.69
C TYR A 78 4.27 -1.10 3.49
N LEU A 79 4.73 -1.78 2.43
CA LEU A 79 3.95 -1.99 1.21
C LEU A 79 3.35 -3.39 1.08
N GLN A 80 3.96 -4.40 1.71
CA GLN A 80 3.48 -5.76 1.60
C GLN A 80 2.09 -5.91 2.25
N VAL A 81 1.18 -6.58 1.55
CA VAL A 81 -0.13 -6.98 2.10
C VAL A 81 0.04 -8.18 3.03
N LEU A 82 0.86 -9.14 2.61
CA LEU A 82 1.29 -10.31 3.38
C LEU A 82 2.81 -10.43 3.28
N ASP A 83 3.44 -10.87 4.37
CA ASP A 83 4.82 -11.30 4.29
C ASP A 83 4.94 -12.64 3.53
N ARG A 84 6.16 -12.97 3.11
CA ARG A 84 6.44 -14.18 2.33
C ARG A 84 6.06 -15.47 3.06
N GLN A 85 6.16 -15.49 4.39
CA GLN A 85 5.84 -16.68 5.18
C GLN A 85 4.33 -16.92 5.21
N ALA A 86 3.54 -15.86 5.38
CA ALA A 86 2.09 -15.92 5.36
C ALA A 86 1.56 -16.30 3.97
N VAL A 87 2.16 -15.77 2.89
CA VAL A 87 1.85 -16.21 1.53
C VAL A 87 2.16 -17.69 1.33
N ALA A 88 3.34 -18.14 1.76
CA ALA A 88 3.74 -19.54 1.63
C ALA A 88 2.83 -20.49 2.42
N ALA A 89 2.36 -20.07 3.59
CA ALA A 89 1.40 -20.84 4.38
C ALA A 89 0.00 -20.91 3.74
N LEU A 90 -0.38 -19.89 2.96
CA LEU A 90 -1.68 -19.83 2.30
C LEU A 90 -1.73 -20.69 1.03
N LEU A 91 -0.62 -20.79 0.31
CA LEU A 91 -0.50 -21.50 -0.97
C LEU A 91 -0.35 -23.02 -0.77
N ILE A 92 -1.00 -23.80 -1.64
CA ILE A 92 -0.83 -25.26 -1.67
C ILE A 92 0.58 -25.63 -2.15
N GLN A 93 1.09 -24.89 -3.14
CA GLN A 93 2.45 -25.04 -3.66
C GLN A 93 3.15 -23.69 -3.59
N PRO A 94 3.90 -23.40 -2.52
CA PRO A 94 4.60 -22.13 -2.40
C PRO A 94 5.69 -22.05 -3.49
N PRO A 95 5.78 -20.93 -4.21
CA PRO A 95 6.86 -20.73 -5.16
C PRO A 95 8.20 -20.72 -4.41
N GLY A 96 9.26 -21.16 -5.10
CA GLY A 96 10.63 -21.06 -4.60
C GLY A 96 11.06 -19.60 -4.38
N GLN A 97 12.29 -19.39 -3.89
CA GLN A 97 12.86 -18.06 -3.75
C GLN A 97 13.14 -17.44 -5.13
N ALA A 98 12.14 -16.77 -5.71
CA ALA A 98 12.31 -15.93 -6.89
C ALA A 98 12.56 -14.47 -6.48
N SER A 99 13.44 -13.80 -7.22
CA SER A 99 13.66 -12.36 -7.09
C SER A 99 12.38 -11.60 -7.47
N ASP A 100 11.85 -10.83 -6.53
CA ASP A 100 10.62 -10.05 -6.75
C ASP A 100 10.93 -8.71 -7.46
N PRO A 101 9.93 -8.05 -8.07
CA PRO A 101 10.11 -6.74 -8.72
C PRO A 101 10.71 -5.67 -7.81
N LEU A 102 10.34 -5.61 -6.53
CA LEU A 102 10.93 -4.64 -5.58
C LEU A 102 12.43 -4.89 -5.39
N THR A 103 12.85 -6.15 -5.27
CA THR A 103 14.26 -6.51 -5.16
C THR A 103 15.07 -6.05 -6.37
N ARG A 104 14.53 -6.22 -7.58
CA ARG A 104 15.17 -5.71 -8.80
C ARG A 104 15.21 -4.19 -8.83
N ALA A 105 14.12 -3.52 -8.49
CA ALA A 105 14.06 -2.05 -8.44
C ALA A 105 15.06 -1.48 -7.42
N PHE A 106 15.16 -2.07 -6.23
CA PHE A 106 16.13 -1.66 -5.21
C PHE A 106 17.58 -1.84 -5.65
N ALA A 107 17.87 -2.91 -6.41
CA ALA A 107 19.20 -3.13 -6.98
C ALA A 107 19.54 -2.13 -8.09
N ALA A 108 18.54 -1.69 -8.86
CA ALA A 108 18.72 -0.75 -9.97
C ALA A 108 18.80 0.73 -9.54
N ALA A 109 18.20 1.09 -8.40
CA ALA A 109 17.99 2.48 -7.98
C ALA A 109 19.26 3.32 -7.71
N GLY A 110 20.46 2.72 -7.68
CA GLY A 110 21.78 3.38 -7.83
C GLY A 110 22.15 4.54 -6.88
N ASN A 111 21.33 4.88 -5.89
CA ASN A 111 21.48 6.08 -5.06
C ASN A 111 21.85 5.75 -3.62
N ASP A 112 22.89 6.39 -3.09
CA ASP A 112 23.35 6.23 -1.70
C ASP A 112 22.39 6.89 -0.69
N ASP A 113 21.61 7.88 -1.12
CA ASP A 113 20.57 8.48 -0.31
C ASP A 113 19.35 7.55 -0.23
N GLU A 114 19.06 7.10 0.98
CA GLU A 114 17.97 6.15 1.27
C GLU A 114 16.62 6.61 0.73
N LEU A 115 16.28 7.90 0.86
CA LEU A 115 14.97 8.41 0.50
C LEU A 115 14.84 8.57 -1.02
N ASN A 116 15.87 9.09 -1.68
CA ASN A 116 15.88 9.17 -3.14
C ASN A 116 15.89 7.77 -3.78
N ARG A 117 16.55 6.79 -3.16
CA ARG A 117 16.46 5.38 -3.58
C ARG A 117 15.03 4.84 -3.46
N MET A 118 14.28 5.19 -2.40
CA MET A 118 12.85 4.83 -2.29
C MET A 118 12.01 5.49 -3.39
N PHE A 119 12.25 6.75 -3.75
CA PHE A 119 11.53 7.42 -4.85
C PHE A 119 11.77 6.75 -6.19
N ALA A 120 13.02 6.35 -6.48
CA ALA A 120 13.33 5.61 -7.69
C ALA A 120 12.61 4.24 -7.73
N VAL A 121 12.56 3.53 -6.59
CA VAL A 121 11.79 2.27 -6.49
C VAL A 121 10.30 2.51 -6.69
N ASP A 122 9.72 3.56 -6.10
CA ASP A 122 8.32 3.91 -6.30
C ASP A 122 8.02 4.22 -7.78
N ALA A 123 8.93 4.92 -8.47
CA ALA A 123 8.80 5.25 -9.90
C ALA A 123 8.81 4.01 -10.81
N GLU A 124 9.53 2.95 -10.43
CA GLU A 124 9.62 1.69 -11.18
C GLU A 124 8.57 0.64 -10.77
N THR A 125 7.81 0.88 -9.70
CA THR A 125 6.87 -0.12 -9.15
C THR A 125 5.51 0.47 -8.81
N GLN A 126 5.32 1.02 -7.61
CA GLN A 126 4.00 1.48 -7.14
C GLN A 126 3.37 2.52 -8.07
N LEU A 127 4.16 3.42 -8.65
CA LEU A 127 3.64 4.46 -9.52
C LEU A 127 3.01 3.88 -10.81
N PRO A 128 3.74 3.12 -11.65
CA PRO A 128 3.17 2.53 -12.86
C PRO A 128 2.18 1.39 -12.58
N ASP A 129 2.44 0.52 -11.59
CA ASP A 129 1.70 -0.72 -11.40
C ASP A 129 0.44 -0.60 -10.53
N ASP A 130 0.27 0.52 -9.82
CA ASP A 130 -0.87 0.76 -8.94
C ASP A 130 -1.52 2.12 -9.24
N LEU A 131 -0.82 3.22 -9.00
CA LEU A 131 -1.43 4.56 -9.02
C LEU A 131 -1.85 5.01 -10.43
N LEU A 132 -0.93 4.91 -11.40
CA LEU A 132 -1.20 5.29 -12.78
C LEU A 132 -2.12 4.29 -13.46
N LEU A 133 -1.88 2.99 -13.25
CA LEU A 133 -2.73 1.92 -13.79
C LEU A 133 -4.19 2.08 -13.37
N LEU A 134 -4.45 2.31 -12.08
CA LEU A 134 -5.80 2.48 -11.56
C LEU A 134 -6.45 3.75 -12.11
N THR A 135 -5.72 4.87 -12.09
CA THR A 135 -6.25 6.16 -12.54
C THR A 135 -6.61 6.12 -14.01
N ASP A 136 -5.73 5.57 -14.86
CA ASP A 136 -5.96 5.44 -16.29
C ASP A 136 -7.16 4.53 -16.58
N LYS A 137 -7.18 3.30 -16.04
CA LYS A 137 -8.27 2.35 -16.27
C LYS A 137 -9.63 2.89 -15.81
N MET A 138 -9.70 3.52 -14.64
CA MET A 138 -10.97 4.02 -14.10
C MET A 138 -11.48 5.24 -14.86
N SER A 139 -10.58 6.12 -15.30
CA SER A 139 -10.99 7.31 -16.07
C SER A 139 -11.37 6.96 -17.51
N MET A 140 -10.60 6.08 -18.17
CA MET A 140 -10.89 5.64 -19.54
C MET A 140 -12.12 4.73 -19.65
N ALA A 141 -12.51 4.03 -18.57
CA ALA A 141 -13.77 3.30 -18.52
C ALA A 141 -15.01 4.18 -18.77
N VAL A 142 -14.89 5.50 -18.58
CA VAL A 142 -15.92 6.49 -18.88
C VAL A 142 -15.44 7.54 -19.92
N SER A 143 -14.44 7.18 -20.73
CA SER A 143 -13.85 8.04 -21.77
C SER A 143 -13.37 9.40 -21.26
N LEU A 144 -12.91 9.45 -20.01
CA LEU A 144 -12.40 10.67 -19.40
C LEU A 144 -10.87 10.67 -19.41
N GLU A 145 -10.27 11.60 -20.16
CA GLU A 145 -8.82 11.78 -20.15
C GLU A 145 -8.36 12.42 -18.83
N CYS A 146 -7.46 11.72 -18.11
CA CYS A 146 -6.82 12.20 -16.89
C CYS A 146 -5.33 12.49 -17.14
N ARG A 147 -4.89 13.73 -16.92
CA ARG A 147 -3.47 14.12 -17.05
C ARG A 147 -2.79 14.28 -15.69
N VAL A 148 -1.50 13.96 -15.64
CA VAL A 148 -0.67 13.97 -14.43
C VAL A 148 0.49 14.97 -14.57
N PRO A 149 0.22 16.28 -14.52
CA PRO A 149 1.22 17.32 -14.82
C PRO A 149 2.45 17.29 -13.90
N LEU A 150 2.32 16.73 -12.69
CA LEU A 150 3.47 16.58 -11.79
C LEU A 150 4.48 15.52 -12.25
N LEU A 151 4.08 14.65 -13.19
CA LEU A 151 4.95 13.62 -13.78
C LEU A 151 5.48 14.01 -15.16
N ASP A 152 5.48 15.31 -15.48
CA ASP A 152 6.26 15.80 -16.61
C ASP A 152 7.74 15.43 -16.43
N HIS A 153 8.38 14.94 -17.49
CA HIS A 153 9.72 14.38 -17.39
C HIS A 153 10.75 15.39 -16.88
N GLN A 154 10.62 16.69 -17.22
CA GLN A 154 11.53 17.72 -16.74
C GLN A 154 11.40 17.93 -15.23
N LEU A 155 10.17 17.87 -14.72
CA LEU A 155 9.92 17.96 -13.28
C LEU A 155 10.39 16.71 -12.54
N VAL A 156 10.22 15.52 -13.14
CA VAL A 156 10.71 14.26 -12.59
C VAL A 156 12.24 14.25 -12.51
N GLU A 157 12.93 14.65 -13.58
CA GLU A 157 14.39 14.75 -13.64
C GLU A 157 14.92 15.76 -12.61
N LEU A 158 14.30 16.95 -12.53
CA LEU A 158 14.62 17.95 -11.51
C LEU A 158 14.39 17.41 -10.10
N ALA A 159 13.24 16.76 -9.86
CA ALA A 159 12.97 16.17 -8.55
C ALA A 159 14.02 15.12 -8.21
N ALA A 160 14.40 14.24 -9.14
CA ALA A 160 15.41 13.21 -8.92
C ALA A 160 16.79 13.78 -8.53
N SER A 161 17.17 14.96 -9.06
CA SER A 161 18.46 15.59 -8.74
C SER A 161 18.50 16.29 -7.37
N ILE A 162 17.34 16.53 -6.74
CA ILE A 162 17.26 17.26 -5.47
C ILE A 162 17.63 16.35 -4.29
N PRO A 163 18.51 16.82 -3.36
CA PRO A 163 18.82 16.09 -2.14
C PRO A 163 17.57 15.81 -1.28
N ALA A 164 17.50 14.62 -0.69
CA ALA A 164 16.38 14.22 0.17
C ALA A 164 16.14 15.17 1.35
N SER A 165 17.19 15.75 1.92
CA SER A 165 17.09 16.72 3.03
C SER A 165 16.31 17.99 2.66
N VAL A 166 16.27 18.33 1.37
CA VAL A 166 15.50 19.48 0.85
C VAL A 166 14.05 19.08 0.61
N LYS A 167 13.79 17.88 0.08
CA LYS A 167 12.42 17.36 -0.13
C LYS A 167 11.69 17.14 1.19
N LEU A 168 12.40 16.60 2.18
CA LEU A 168 11.90 16.26 3.50
C LEU A 168 12.74 16.95 4.58
N ARG A 169 12.36 18.18 4.92
CA ARG A 169 13.01 19.00 5.93
C ARG A 169 12.44 18.72 7.32
N ASP A 170 13.28 18.31 8.27
CA ASP A 170 12.92 18.14 9.69
C ASP A 170 11.66 17.28 9.95
N GLY A 171 11.47 16.23 9.15
CA GLY A 171 10.31 15.34 9.27
C GLY A 171 9.02 15.89 8.65
N GLN A 172 9.08 17.04 7.99
CA GLN A 172 7.95 17.63 7.28
C GLN A 172 7.83 17.02 5.87
N LEU A 173 6.71 16.34 5.63
CA LEU A 173 6.36 15.79 4.32
C LEU A 173 6.03 16.90 3.33
N LYS A 174 6.40 16.68 2.05
CA LYS A 174 6.18 17.64 0.95
C LYS A 174 6.75 19.03 1.22
N SER A 175 7.81 19.15 2.02
CA SER A 175 8.31 20.45 2.49
C SER A 175 8.71 21.37 1.33
N LEU A 176 9.44 20.85 0.34
CA LEU A 176 9.80 21.59 -0.86
C LEU A 176 8.58 22.01 -1.69
N LEU A 177 7.65 21.08 -1.94
CA LEU A 177 6.46 21.37 -2.75
C LEU A 177 5.57 22.44 -2.09
N LYS A 178 5.42 22.38 -0.76
CA LYS A 178 4.69 23.42 -0.01
C LYS A 178 5.38 24.77 -0.12
N LEU A 179 6.71 24.80 0.07
CA LEU A 179 7.48 26.03 -0.03
C LEU A 179 7.35 26.68 -1.40
N ALA A 180 7.41 25.88 -2.47
CA ALA A 180 7.28 26.34 -3.86
C ALA A 180 5.88 26.90 -4.20
N LEU A 181 4.87 26.60 -3.38
CA LEU A 181 3.48 27.02 -3.58
C LEU A 181 3.03 28.08 -2.56
N THR A 182 3.92 28.54 -1.66
CA THR A 182 3.60 29.49 -0.59
C THR A 182 2.94 30.76 -1.12
N ASP A 183 3.44 31.28 -2.24
CA ASP A 183 2.94 32.54 -2.82
C ASP A 183 1.67 32.37 -3.67
N LEU A 184 1.24 31.11 -3.91
CA LEU A 184 0.13 30.77 -4.81
C LEU A 184 -1.10 30.24 -4.07
N LEU A 185 -0.92 29.60 -2.92
CA LEU A 185 -2.00 28.94 -2.17
C LEU A 185 -2.12 29.53 -0.77
N PRO A 186 -3.35 29.64 -0.21
CA PRO A 186 -3.53 30.10 1.15
C PRO A 186 -2.95 29.07 2.15
N ASP A 187 -2.49 29.57 3.30
CA ASP A 187 -1.89 28.77 4.37
C ASP A 187 -2.76 27.59 4.81
N GLU A 188 -4.08 27.77 4.80
CA GLU A 188 -5.05 26.73 5.16
C GLU A 188 -4.99 25.52 4.23
N ILE A 189 -4.67 25.72 2.95
CA ILE A 189 -4.54 24.65 1.95
C ILE A 189 -3.14 24.02 2.03
N LEU A 190 -2.09 24.83 2.17
CA LEU A 190 -0.70 24.36 2.29
C LEU A 190 -0.48 23.51 3.54
N ASN A 191 -1.09 23.90 4.65
CA ASN A 191 -0.96 23.24 5.95
C ASN A 191 -2.07 22.22 6.23
N ARG A 192 -2.99 22.03 5.28
CA ARG A 192 -4.06 21.04 5.41
C ARG A 192 -3.48 19.64 5.62
N GLN A 193 -4.02 18.92 6.60
CA GLN A 193 -3.63 17.53 6.83
C GLN A 193 -4.01 16.65 5.63
N LYS A 194 -3.06 15.81 5.18
CA LYS A 194 -3.29 14.85 4.10
C LYS A 194 -4.45 13.93 4.48
N ARG A 195 -5.47 13.88 3.63
CA ARG A 195 -6.57 12.90 3.69
C ARG A 195 -6.39 11.94 2.52
N GLY A 196 -6.37 10.65 2.80
CA GLY A 196 -6.35 9.63 1.75
C GLY A 196 -7.72 9.51 1.09
N PHE A 197 -7.75 8.93 -0.11
CA PHE A 197 -8.98 8.64 -0.87
C PHE A 197 -9.48 7.21 -0.63
N GLY A 198 -9.14 6.61 0.53
CA GLY A 198 -9.50 5.23 0.83
C GLY A 198 -11.01 5.07 0.94
N THR A 199 -11.58 4.15 0.16
CA THR A 199 -12.96 3.69 0.34
C THR A 199 -13.06 2.83 1.61
N PRO A 200 -14.23 2.75 2.26
CA PRO A 200 -14.42 1.95 3.46
C PRO A 200 -14.54 0.45 3.12
N MET A 201 -13.58 -0.10 2.36
CA MET A 201 -13.60 -1.47 1.83
C MET A 201 -13.82 -2.52 2.90
N GLY A 202 -13.15 -2.41 4.05
CA GLY A 202 -13.32 -3.37 5.14
C GLY A 202 -14.75 -3.38 5.72
N ALA A 203 -15.45 -2.25 5.69
CA ALA A 203 -16.87 -2.21 6.09
C ALA A 203 -17.76 -2.83 5.00
N TRP A 204 -17.50 -2.51 3.73
CA TRP A 204 -18.24 -3.07 2.60
C TRP A 204 -18.09 -4.59 2.51
N LEU A 205 -16.88 -5.13 2.68
CA LEU A 205 -16.63 -6.58 2.69
C LEU A 205 -17.40 -7.32 3.78
N LYS A 206 -17.73 -6.66 4.89
CA LYS A 206 -18.52 -7.22 6.00
C LYS A 206 -20.03 -7.06 5.83
N ARG A 207 -20.46 -6.22 4.90
CA ARG A 207 -21.86 -5.82 4.73
C ARG A 207 -22.28 -5.98 3.27
N GLU A 208 -22.24 -4.91 2.50
CA GLU A 208 -22.80 -4.85 1.14
C GLU A 208 -22.14 -5.86 0.19
N LEU A 209 -20.83 -6.10 0.34
CA LEU A 209 -20.07 -7.05 -0.48
C LEU A 209 -19.88 -8.43 0.18
N ALA A 210 -20.44 -8.66 1.37
CA ALA A 210 -20.29 -9.93 2.07
C ALA A 210 -20.85 -11.14 1.27
N PRO A 211 -22.00 -11.04 0.58
CA PRO A 211 -22.50 -12.15 -0.23
C PRO A 211 -21.56 -12.49 -1.41
N LEU A 212 -21.03 -11.46 -2.08
CA LEU A 212 -20.05 -11.61 -3.15
C LEU A 212 -18.77 -12.27 -2.63
N LEU A 213 -18.22 -11.77 -1.50
CA LEU A 213 -17.02 -12.33 -0.86
C LEU A 213 -17.20 -13.83 -0.56
N ARG A 214 -18.32 -14.20 0.08
CA ARG A 214 -18.61 -15.57 0.48
C ARG A 214 -18.82 -16.52 -0.70
N ARG A 215 -19.32 -16.03 -1.83
CA ARG A 215 -19.48 -16.83 -3.05
C ARG A 215 -18.16 -17.04 -3.78
N LEU A 216 -17.40 -15.97 -4.01
CA LEU A 216 -16.15 -16.04 -4.77
C LEU A 216 -15.05 -16.77 -4.00
N LEU A 217 -15.04 -16.69 -2.68
CA LEU A 217 -14.07 -17.38 -1.83
C LEU A 217 -14.68 -18.56 -1.06
N ALA A 218 -15.77 -19.15 -1.57
CA ALA A 218 -16.34 -20.36 -1.01
C ALA A 218 -15.32 -21.51 -1.07
N PRO A 219 -15.28 -22.43 -0.08
CA PRO A 219 -14.29 -23.52 -0.06
C PRO A 219 -14.24 -24.31 -1.37
N ALA A 220 -15.39 -24.67 -1.94
CA ALA A 220 -15.46 -25.38 -3.22
C ALA A 220 -14.83 -24.59 -4.39
N VAL A 221 -14.97 -23.26 -4.41
CA VAL A 221 -14.35 -22.42 -5.46
C VAL A 221 -12.84 -22.36 -5.25
N VAL A 222 -12.39 -22.13 -4.01
CA VAL A 222 -10.97 -22.07 -3.67
C VAL A 222 -10.28 -23.40 -3.94
N ASP A 223 -10.89 -24.52 -3.55
CA ASP A 223 -10.37 -25.87 -3.77
C ASP A 223 -10.31 -26.20 -5.27
N ALA A 224 -11.32 -25.81 -6.05
CA ALA A 224 -11.33 -26.02 -7.50
C ALA A 224 -10.18 -25.29 -8.22
N ARG A 225 -9.71 -24.15 -7.68
CA ARG A 225 -8.52 -23.46 -8.21
C ARG A 225 -7.22 -24.20 -7.90
N GLY A 226 -7.17 -24.95 -6.80
CA GLY A 226 -5.96 -25.66 -6.36
C GLY A 226 -4.78 -24.76 -6.00
N LEU A 227 -5.03 -23.47 -5.73
CA LEU A 227 -3.96 -22.49 -5.41
C LEU A 227 -3.78 -22.30 -3.90
N PHE A 228 -4.87 -22.29 -3.14
CA PHE A 228 -4.86 -21.93 -1.72
C PHE A 228 -5.52 -23.00 -0.87
N HIS A 229 -5.11 -23.09 0.40
CA HIS A 229 -5.83 -23.88 1.38
C HIS A 229 -7.16 -23.20 1.75
N SER A 230 -8.28 -23.76 1.30
CA SER A 230 -9.63 -23.23 1.56
C SER A 230 -9.94 -23.06 3.04
N SER A 231 -9.43 -23.93 3.90
CA SER A 231 -9.57 -23.82 5.36
C SER A 231 -8.94 -22.55 5.93
N LEU A 232 -7.79 -22.12 5.38
CA LEU A 232 -7.11 -20.89 5.79
C LEU A 232 -7.83 -19.66 5.25
N VAL A 233 -8.32 -19.69 4.01
CA VAL A 233 -9.14 -18.61 3.44
C VAL A 233 -10.44 -18.42 4.23
N ALA A 234 -11.13 -19.52 4.57
CA ALA A 234 -12.34 -19.48 5.39
C ALA A 234 -12.07 -18.90 6.79
N ARG A 235 -10.95 -19.27 7.41
CA ARG A 235 -10.52 -18.70 8.68
C ARG A 235 -10.23 -17.20 8.57
N LEU A 236 -9.56 -16.77 7.50
CA LEU A 236 -9.26 -15.36 7.25
C LEU A 236 -10.55 -14.52 7.16
N ILE A 237 -11.55 -15.02 6.45
CA ILE A 237 -12.88 -14.37 6.35
C ILE A 237 -13.52 -14.29 7.75
N ALA A 238 -13.54 -15.40 8.49
CA ALA A 238 -14.14 -15.44 9.82
C ALA A 238 -13.42 -14.53 10.84
N ASP A 239 -12.10 -14.44 10.78
CA ASP A 239 -11.29 -13.56 11.63
C ASP A 239 -11.51 -12.08 11.28
N HIS A 240 -11.68 -11.75 10.00
CA HIS A 240 -12.01 -10.40 9.55
C HIS A 240 -13.43 -9.98 9.98
N ASP A 241 -14.43 -10.83 9.75
CA ASP A 241 -15.84 -10.60 10.13
C ASP A 241 -15.96 -10.38 11.65
N ALA A 242 -15.23 -11.17 12.45
CA ALA A 242 -15.21 -11.06 13.90
C ALA A 242 -14.33 -9.92 14.45
N ASN A 243 -13.76 -9.06 13.60
CA ASN A 243 -12.82 -8.00 13.97
C ASN A 243 -11.58 -8.48 14.75
N ARG A 244 -11.19 -9.76 14.61
CA ARG A 244 -9.95 -10.28 15.20
C ARG A 244 -8.71 -9.80 14.45
N ILE A 245 -8.86 -9.57 13.14
CA ILE A 245 -7.84 -9.00 12.26
C ILE A 245 -8.47 -7.97 11.31
N ASP A 246 -7.62 -7.11 10.73
CA ASP A 246 -7.98 -6.41 9.49
C ASP A 246 -7.43 -7.15 8.28
N GLY A 247 -8.24 -8.06 7.72
CA GLY A 247 -7.96 -8.79 6.49
C GLY A 247 -8.38 -8.08 5.20
N THR A 248 -8.77 -6.80 5.24
CA THR A 248 -9.36 -6.08 4.09
C THR A 248 -8.51 -6.24 2.82
N ASP A 249 -7.22 -5.91 2.92
CA ASP A 249 -6.32 -5.89 1.77
C ASP A 249 -6.06 -7.30 1.21
N ILE A 250 -5.98 -8.30 2.10
CA ILE A 250 -5.76 -9.70 1.72
C ILE A 250 -6.99 -10.28 1.03
N LEU A 251 -8.18 -10.05 1.60
CA LEU A 251 -9.44 -10.51 1.04
C LEU A 251 -9.71 -9.85 -0.32
N LEU A 252 -9.38 -8.56 -0.47
CA LEU A 252 -9.48 -7.87 -1.74
C LEU A 252 -8.52 -8.44 -2.79
N ALA A 253 -7.28 -8.77 -2.40
CA ALA A 253 -6.31 -9.42 -3.29
C ALA A 253 -6.81 -10.80 -3.76
N LEU A 254 -7.37 -11.62 -2.86
CA LEU A 254 -7.95 -12.92 -3.19
C LEU A 254 -9.17 -12.78 -4.11
N LEU A 255 -10.05 -11.81 -3.84
CA LEU A 255 -11.20 -11.52 -4.69
C LEU A 255 -10.78 -11.11 -6.10
N ASN A 256 -9.82 -10.18 -6.21
CA ASN A 256 -9.31 -9.73 -7.50
C ASN A 256 -8.68 -10.88 -8.28
N LEU A 257 -7.95 -11.78 -7.61
CA LEU A 257 -7.36 -12.95 -8.24
C LEU A 257 -8.44 -13.94 -8.74
N GLU A 258 -9.51 -14.16 -7.99
CA GLU A 258 -10.62 -15.02 -8.44
C GLU A 258 -11.35 -14.41 -9.64
N VAL A 259 -11.64 -13.10 -9.62
CA VAL A 259 -12.25 -12.41 -10.77
C VAL A 259 -11.34 -12.47 -11.99
N TRP A 260 -10.04 -12.22 -11.81
CA TRP A 260 -9.06 -12.37 -12.86
C TRP A 260 -9.01 -13.80 -13.40
N SER A 261 -9.07 -14.81 -12.54
CA SER A 261 -9.05 -16.22 -12.94
C SER A 261 -10.26 -16.58 -13.82
N ARG A 262 -11.45 -16.08 -13.49
CA ARG A 262 -12.65 -16.27 -14.31
C ARG A 262 -12.52 -15.68 -15.71
N VAL A 263 -11.95 -14.48 -15.80
CA VAL A 263 -11.79 -13.80 -17.10
C VAL A 263 -10.69 -14.46 -17.93
N TYR A 264 -9.53 -14.74 -17.33
CA TYR A 264 -8.33 -15.10 -18.11
C TYR A 264 -8.00 -16.60 -18.11
N LEU A 265 -8.23 -17.31 -16.99
CA LEU A 265 -7.99 -18.76 -16.92
C LEU A 265 -9.19 -19.53 -17.46
N ASP A 266 -10.40 -19.15 -17.03
CA ASP A 266 -11.64 -19.79 -17.50
C ASP A 266 -12.10 -19.23 -18.86
N ARG A 267 -11.46 -18.16 -19.34
CA ARG A 267 -11.73 -17.48 -20.62
C ARG A 267 -13.20 -17.04 -20.76
N ARG A 268 -13.81 -16.63 -19.66
CA ARG A 268 -15.19 -16.10 -19.68
C ARG A 268 -15.21 -14.67 -20.18
N ASP A 269 -16.28 -14.29 -20.85
CA ASP A 269 -16.46 -12.91 -21.29
C ASP A 269 -16.50 -11.96 -20.07
N PRO A 270 -15.76 -10.84 -20.08
CA PRO A 270 -15.76 -9.89 -18.96
C PRO A 270 -17.15 -9.31 -18.64
N ALA A 271 -18.02 -9.12 -19.64
CA ALA A 271 -19.36 -8.60 -19.42
C ALA A 271 -20.23 -9.61 -18.65
N ASP A 272 -20.15 -10.89 -19.01
CA ASP A 272 -20.86 -11.98 -18.34
C ASP A 272 -20.40 -12.12 -16.89
N VAL A 273 -19.08 -12.05 -16.63
CA VAL A 273 -18.54 -12.06 -15.27
C VAL A 273 -19.06 -10.85 -14.50
N ALA A 274 -19.05 -9.65 -15.09
CA ALA A 274 -19.53 -8.45 -14.41
C ALA A 274 -21.03 -8.50 -14.09
N GLU A 275 -21.85 -9.10 -14.95
CA GLU A 275 -23.28 -9.31 -14.69
C GLU A 275 -23.51 -10.32 -13.56
N GLU A 276 -22.78 -11.44 -13.57
CA GLU A 276 -22.81 -12.42 -12.48
C GLU A 276 -22.45 -11.78 -11.14
N LEU A 277 -21.37 -10.99 -11.08
CA LEU A 277 -20.95 -10.31 -9.86
C LEU A 277 -21.99 -9.32 -9.35
N ARG A 278 -22.67 -8.59 -10.26
CA ARG A 278 -23.76 -7.68 -9.90
C ARG A 278 -24.93 -8.43 -9.28
N SER A 279 -25.26 -9.62 -9.77
CA SER A 279 -26.32 -10.47 -9.21
C SER A 279 -26.07 -10.91 -7.76
N TYR A 280 -24.83 -10.82 -7.27
CA TYR A 280 -24.47 -11.19 -5.90
C TYR A 280 -24.64 -10.05 -4.90
N VAL A 281 -24.76 -8.81 -5.37
CA VAL A 281 -24.83 -7.60 -4.54
C VAL A 281 -26.22 -6.94 -4.64
N ALA A 282 -27.02 -7.32 -5.65
CA ALA A 282 -28.42 -6.95 -5.80
C ALA A 282 -29.32 -7.63 -4.75
#